data_AF-A0A530M5G6-F1
#
_entry.id   AF-A0A530M5G6-F1
#
_cell.length_a   1.000
_cell.length_b   1.000
_cell.length_c   1.000
_cell.angle_alpha   90.00
_cell.angle_beta   90.00
_cell.angle_gamma   90.00
#
_symmetry.space_group_name_H-M   'P 1'
#
loop_
_entity.id
_entity.type
_entity.pdbx_description
1 polymer ?
#
loop_
_entity_poly.entity_id
_entity_poly.type
_entity_poly.pdbx_seq_one_letter_code
_entity_poly.pdbx_strand_id
1 'polypeptide(L)'
;MIDHNNAFDQPVDGQTFAASHIFGKEFLPTCHDAVEIAAYRQRLDGALVRWQEIVSSVPRAWLFLDALETMPINFNFDDVFEVLCQHREEGFWSW
;
A
#
# COMPACT_ATOMS: atom_id res chain seq x y z
N MET A 1 -17.08 -19.91 -0.55
CA MET A 1 -17.29 -18.81 0.41
C MET A 1 -15.97 -18.06 0.45
N ILE A 2 -15.92 -16.91 -0.22
CA ILE A 2 -14.72 -16.08 -0.27
C ILE A 2 -14.66 -15.33 1.06
N ASP A 3 -13.48 -15.31 1.65
CA ASP A 3 -13.13 -14.54 2.84
C ASP A 3 -13.62 -13.10 2.67
N HIS A 4 -14.62 -12.70 3.46
CA HIS A 4 -14.96 -11.30 3.61
C HIS A 4 -13.80 -10.71 4.39
N ASN A 5 -12.80 -10.19 3.69
CA ASN A 5 -11.71 -9.43 4.28
C ASN A 5 -12.34 -8.30 5.10
N ASN A 6 -12.47 -8.52 6.42
CA ASN A 6 -12.83 -7.53 7.42
C ASN A 6 -11.76 -6.42 7.55
N ALA A 7 -10.83 -6.33 6.60
CA ALA A 7 -9.82 -5.29 6.47
C ALA A 7 -10.42 -3.87 6.37
N PHE A 8 -11.74 -3.75 6.16
CA PHE A 8 -12.46 -2.50 6.04
C PHE A 8 -13.48 -2.26 7.17
N ASP A 9 -13.60 -3.17 8.15
CA ASP A 9 -14.41 -2.90 9.35
C ASP A 9 -13.69 -1.89 10.27
N GLN A 10 -14.48 -0.96 10.83
CA GLN A 10 -14.09 0.23 11.62
C GLN A 10 -13.05 0.00 12.74
N PRO A 11 -12.34 1.07 13.17
CA PRO A 11 -10.89 1.08 13.25
C PRO A 11 -10.39 0.04 14.25
N VAL A 12 -9.76 -0.99 13.72
CA VAL A 12 -8.85 -1.80 14.52
C VAL A 12 -7.67 -0.89 14.81
N ASP A 13 -7.44 -0.57 16.09
CA ASP A 13 -6.20 0.11 16.48
C ASP A 13 -5.01 -0.66 15.89
N GLY A 14 -3.96 0.03 15.44
CA GLY A 14 -2.89 -0.58 14.66
C GLY A 14 -2.24 -1.79 15.36
N GLN A 15 -2.25 -1.77 16.70
CA GLN A 15 -1.72 -2.84 17.54
C GLN A 15 -2.61 -4.09 17.54
N THR A 16 -3.94 -3.95 17.68
CA THR A 16 -4.91 -5.05 17.55
C THR A 16 -4.91 -5.61 16.12
N PHE A 17 -4.73 -4.74 15.12
CA PHE A 17 -4.64 -5.16 13.71
C PHE A 17 -3.41 -6.06 13.53
N ALA A 18 -2.24 -5.57 13.93
CA ALA A 18 -1.02 -6.36 13.85
C ALA A 18 -1.12 -7.66 14.67
N ALA A 19 -1.64 -7.62 15.90
CA ALA A 19 -1.76 -8.82 16.74
C ALA A 19 -2.65 -9.92 16.13
N SER A 20 -3.65 -9.54 15.33
CA SER A 20 -4.57 -10.46 14.66
C SER A 20 -4.19 -10.81 13.22
N HIS A 21 -3.27 -10.05 12.60
CA HIS A 21 -2.84 -10.28 11.23
C HIS A 21 -1.83 -11.41 11.11
N ILE A 22 -1.94 -12.24 10.08
CA ILE A 22 -1.01 -13.37 9.82
C ILE A 22 0.45 -12.93 9.69
N PHE A 23 0.69 -11.68 9.28
CA PHE A 23 2.02 -11.07 9.14
C PHE A 23 2.44 -10.17 10.31
N GLY A 24 1.60 -10.00 11.33
CA GLY A 24 1.88 -9.01 12.37
C GLY A 24 3.07 -9.36 13.25
N LYS A 25 3.35 -10.66 13.41
CA LYS A 25 4.52 -11.14 14.17
C LYS A 25 5.84 -10.76 13.51
N GLU A 26 5.87 -10.66 12.17
CA GLU A 26 7.03 -10.28 11.39
C GLU A 26 7.06 -8.77 11.11
N PHE A 27 5.90 -8.14 10.97
CA PHE A 27 5.78 -6.72 10.66
C PHE A 27 6.20 -5.82 11.82
N LEU A 28 5.69 -6.04 13.04
CA LEU A 28 6.01 -5.16 14.18
C LEU A 28 7.52 -5.10 14.50
N PRO A 29 8.27 -6.22 14.52
CA PRO A 29 9.72 -6.16 14.71
C PRO A 29 10.43 -5.35 13.61
N THR A 30 9.96 -5.43 12.36
CA THR A 30 10.52 -4.67 11.24
C THR A 30 10.39 -3.16 11.48
N CYS A 31 9.27 -2.71 12.04
CA CYS A 31 9.02 -1.30 12.39
C CYS A 31 9.87 -0.78 13.58
N HIS A 32 10.59 -1.66 14.29
CA HIS A 32 11.48 -1.29 15.39
C HIS A 32 12.97 -1.56 15.10
N ASP A 33 13.28 -2.14 13.94
CA ASP A 33 14.66 -2.41 13.50
C ASP A 33 15.12 -1.34 12.50
N ALA A 34 16.04 -0.47 12.92
CA ALA A 34 16.57 0.60 12.09
C ALA A 34 17.29 0.10 10.82
N VAL A 35 17.89 -1.09 10.85
CA VAL A 35 18.56 -1.68 9.68
C VAL A 35 17.52 -2.12 8.66
N GLU A 36 16.47 -2.80 9.11
CA GLU A 36 15.36 -3.23 8.24
C GLU A 36 14.60 -2.03 7.68
N ILE A 37 14.30 -1.01 8.50
CA ILE A 37 13.66 0.23 8.03
C ILE A 37 14.49 0.88 6.92
N ALA A 38 15.80 1.00 7.11
CA ALA A 38 16.68 1.56 6.09
C ALA A 38 16.65 0.74 4.79
N ALA A 39 16.69 -0.59 4.89
CA ALA A 39 16.60 -1.49 3.74
C ALA A 39 15.25 -1.35 3.01
N TYR A 40 14.14 -1.27 3.74
CA TYR A 40 12.82 -1.08 3.14
C TYR A 40 12.64 0.30 2.53
N ARG A 41 13.12 1.38 3.17
CA ARG A 41 13.14 2.73 2.57
C ARG A 41 13.85 2.72 1.23
N GLN A 42 15.04 2.13 1.15
CA GLN A 42 15.78 2.03 -0.11
C GLN A 42 15.00 1.26 -1.19
N ARG A 43 14.36 0.14 -0.83
CA ARG A 43 13.57 -0.67 -1.78
C ARG A 43 12.33 0.07 -2.27
N LEU A 44 11.60 0.72 -1.38
CA LEU A 44 10.38 1.47 -1.68
C LEU A 44 10.69 2.70 -2.53
N ASP A 45 11.70 3.49 -2.16
CA ASP A 45 12.16 4.61 -2.97
C ASP A 45 12.65 4.15 -4.34
N GLY A 46 13.42 3.06 -4.41
CA GLY A 46 13.89 2.48 -5.68
C GLY A 46 12.75 2.05 -6.60
N ALA A 47 11.64 1.54 -6.05
CA ALA A 47 10.45 1.23 -6.82
C ALA A 47 9.73 2.50 -7.29
N LEU A 48 9.58 3.49 -6.41
CA LEU A 48 8.87 4.74 -6.70
C LEU A 48 9.59 5.66 -7.70
N VAL A 49 10.90 5.51 -7.89
CA VAL A 49 11.62 6.16 -9.00
C VAL A 49 11.01 5.81 -10.36
N ARG A 50 10.46 4.60 -10.51
CA ARG A 50 9.83 4.12 -11.74
C ARG A 50 8.32 4.34 -11.77
N TRP A 51 7.77 5.18 -10.90
CA TRP A 51 6.32 5.37 -10.78
C TRP A 51 5.62 5.66 -12.12
N GLN A 52 6.15 6.59 -12.90
CA GLN A 52 5.57 6.94 -14.20
C GLN A 52 5.60 5.77 -15.21
N GLU A 53 6.64 4.94 -15.16
CA GLU A 53 6.71 3.71 -15.96
C GLU A 53 5.66 2.69 -15.51
N ILE A 54 5.44 2.56 -14.19
CA ILE A 54 4.42 1.67 -13.63
C ILE A 54 3.03 2.12 -14.08
N VAL A 55 2.69 3.41 -13.91
CA VAL A 55 1.38 3.96 -14.30
C VAL A 55 1.16 3.81 -15.80
N SER A 56 2.15 4.10 -16.63
CA SER A 56 2.03 3.94 -18.09
C SER A 56 1.95 2.48 -18.56
N SER A 57 2.41 1.53 -17.75
CA SER A 57 2.27 0.10 -18.03
C SER A 57 0.87 -0.47 -17.72
N VAL A 58 0.03 0.29 -17.01
CA VAL A 58 -1.33 -0.15 -16.66
C VAL A 58 -2.16 -0.29 -17.94
N PRO A 59 -2.74 -1.46 -18.21
CA PRO A 59 -3.60 -1.64 -19.37
C PRO A 59 -4.77 -0.67 -19.33
N ARG A 60 -4.98 0.07 -20.42
CA ARG A 60 -6.07 1.05 -20.52
C ARG A 60 -7.43 0.48 -20.13
N ALA A 61 -7.72 -0.77 -20.53
CA ALA A 61 -8.97 -1.45 -20.20
C ALA A 61 -9.23 -1.61 -18.69
N TRP A 62 -8.19 -1.57 -17.85
CA TRP A 62 -8.36 -1.64 -16.39
C TRP A 62 -8.83 -0.33 -15.77
N LEU A 63 -8.73 0.78 -16.51
CA LEU A 63 -9.22 2.09 -16.07
C LEU A 63 -10.73 2.25 -16.26
N PHE A 64 -11.42 1.21 -16.73
CA PHE A 64 -12.86 1.20 -16.99
C PHE A 64 -13.51 -0.04 -16.37
N LEU A 65 -14.77 0.11 -15.95
CA LEU A 65 -15.60 -0.97 -15.41
C LEU A 65 -16.19 -1.85 -16.51
N ASP A 66 -16.20 -1.37 -17.75
CA ASP A 66 -16.76 -2.03 -18.92
C ASP A 66 -15.77 -2.12 -20.08
N ALA A 67 -15.92 -3.15 -20.90
CA ALA A 67 -15.05 -3.39 -22.05
C ALA A 67 -15.21 -2.36 -23.19
N LEU A 68 -16.29 -1.58 -23.20
CA LEU A 68 -16.50 -0.51 -24.19
C LEU A 68 -15.81 0.80 -23.78
N GLU A 69 -15.13 0.83 -22.62
CA GLU A 69 -14.43 1.99 -22.08
C GLU A 69 -15.32 3.22 -21.88
N THR A 70 -16.56 3.00 -21.41
CA THR A 70 -17.55 4.09 -21.24
C THR A 70 -17.72 4.51 -19.78
N MET A 71 -17.36 3.66 -18.83
CA MET A 71 -17.50 3.87 -17.39
C MET A 71 -16.12 3.83 -16.72
N PRO A 72 -15.45 4.97 -16.53
CA PRO A 72 -14.15 5.00 -15.88
C PRO A 72 -14.25 4.58 -14.41
N ILE A 73 -13.19 3.96 -13.88
CA ILE A 73 -13.07 3.68 -12.45
C ILE A 73 -12.80 4.97 -11.68
N ASN A 74 -13.25 5.03 -10.42
CA ASN A 74 -12.88 6.12 -9.51
C ASN A 74 -11.53 5.83 -8.86
N PHE A 75 -10.44 6.00 -9.61
CA PHE A 75 -9.08 5.75 -9.14
C PHE A 75 -8.16 6.89 -9.57
N ASN A 76 -7.46 7.48 -8.61
CA ASN A 76 -6.51 8.56 -8.83
C ASN A 76 -5.09 8.08 -8.51
N PHE A 77 -4.24 8.05 -9.53
CA PHE A 77 -2.84 7.62 -9.36
C PHE A 77 -2.03 8.59 -8.49
N ASP A 78 -2.36 9.88 -8.49
CA ASP A 78 -1.64 10.87 -7.68
C ASP A 78 -1.92 10.65 -6.19
N ASP A 79 -3.18 10.42 -5.81
CA ASP A 79 -3.57 10.11 -4.43
C ASP A 79 -2.88 8.83 -3.92
N VAL A 80 -2.76 7.82 -4.78
CA VAL A 80 -2.03 6.58 -4.44
C VAL A 80 -0.54 6.83 -4.28
N PHE A 81 0.06 7.64 -5.15
CA PHE A 81 1.47 7.99 -5.04
C PHE A 81 1.77 8.74 -3.74
N GLU A 82 0.88 9.66 -3.33
CA GLU A 82 0.98 10.37 -2.05
C GLU A 82 0.96 9.39 -0.88
N VAL A 83 0.01 8.43 -0.86
CA VAL A 83 -0.04 7.38 0.17
C VAL A 83 1.24 6.55 0.19
N LEU A 84 1.75 6.13 -0.97
CA LEU A 84 3.01 5.36 -1.04
C LEU A 84 4.22 6.18 -0.56
N CYS A 85 4.21 7.50 -0.73
CA CYS A 85 5.28 8.38 -0.28
C CYS A 85 5.31 8.55 1.25
N GLN A 86 4.25 8.21 1.99
CA GLN A 86 4.20 8.31 3.45
C GLN A 86 5.28 7.46 4.14
N HIS A 87 5.82 6.42 3.49
CA HIS A 87 6.95 5.64 4.02
C HIS A 87 8.22 6.48 4.30
N ARG A 88 8.32 7.70 3.75
CA ARG A 88 9.41 8.64 4.02
C ARG A 88 9.23 9.40 5.33
N GLU A 89 8.02 9.43 5.85
CA GLU A 89 7.70 10.08 7.12
C GLU A 89 8.05 9.16 8.28
N GLU A 90 8.62 9.72 9.35
CA GLU A 90 8.95 8.92 10.56
C GLU A 90 7.70 8.33 11.22
N GLY A 91 6.54 9.00 11.08
CA GLY A 91 5.27 8.52 11.62
C GLY A 91 4.81 7.19 11.00
N PHE A 92 5.17 6.91 9.76
CA PHE A 92 4.80 5.66 9.08
C PHE A 92 5.40 4.41 9.75
N TRP A 93 6.61 4.54 10.29
CA TRP A 93 7.32 3.44 10.94
C TRP A 93 7.02 3.35 12.44
N SER A 94 6.29 4.32 12.99
CA SER A 94 6.01 4.45 14.42
C SER A 94 4.74 3.69 14.82
N TRP A 95 4.79 2.35 14.72
CA TRP A 95 3.73 1.42 15.17
C TRP A 95 3.85 1.03 16.65
#